data_AF-A0A1T4MMF7-F1
#
_entry.id   AF-A0A1T4MMF7-F1
#
_cell.length_a   1.000
_cell.length_b   1.000
_cell.length_c   1.000
_cell.angle_alpha   90.00
_cell.angle_beta   90.00
_cell.angle_gamma   90.00
#
_symmetry.space_group_name_H-M   'P 1'
#
loop_
_entity.id
_entity.type
_entity.pdbx_description
1 polymer ?
#
loop_
_entity_poly.entity_id
_entity_poly.type
_entity_poly.pdbx_seq_one_letter_code
_entity_poly.pdbx_strand_id
1 'polypeptide(L)'
;MPHIWVVILSFSILPAAVICAARYNTMLRTYYPFAYLTWLSLVNEVISVFSTAYSGSNAVNNNLYILAEWLLVVWLMHNWFMKRKRKIFYIITGALLALVWLADTFFIGSIHRFNSIFRICYSLAIAFMAIDQFNALIVMGRHRLATNARFLICCGLIFYFVYKAILEVLFMLDLSDSAHFQRIIFQAMAYINVICNLIYTIASLCIPTKQRFTLPYL
;
A
#
# COMPACT_ATOMS: atom_id res chain seq x y z
N MET A 1 3.36 0.75 -26.54
CA MET A 1 3.84 -0.51 -25.93
C MET A 1 4.39 -0.20 -24.56
N PRO A 2 3.98 -0.91 -23.49
CA PRO A 2 4.66 -0.77 -22.21
C PRO A 2 6.14 -1.10 -22.44
N HIS A 3 7.03 -0.17 -22.10
CA HIS A 3 8.46 -0.47 -22.13
C HIS A 3 8.68 -1.64 -21.17
N ILE A 4 9.22 -2.76 -21.66
CA ILE A 4 9.53 -3.98 -20.87
C ILE A 4 10.20 -3.63 -19.53
N TRP A 5 11.00 -2.57 -19.51
CA TRP A 5 11.59 -2.00 -18.31
C TRP A 5 10.60 -1.65 -17.20
N VAL A 6 9.44 -1.05 -17.50
CA VAL A 6 8.41 -0.71 -16.49
C VAL A 6 7.85 -1.98 -15.85
N VAL A 7 7.66 -3.04 -16.63
CA VAL A 7 7.20 -4.34 -16.12
C VAL A 7 8.27 -4.96 -15.23
N ILE A 8 9.54 -4.95 -15.64
CA ILE A 8 10.65 -5.47 -14.82
C ILE A 8 10.75 -4.70 -13.49
N LEU A 9 10.60 -3.37 -13.54
CA LEU A 9 10.65 -2.51 -12.36
C LEU A 9 9.47 -2.72 -11.41
N SER A 10 8.31 -3.16 -11.90
CA SER A 10 7.15 -3.41 -11.04
C SER A 10 7.34 -4.64 -10.14
N PHE A 11 8.13 -5.62 -10.56
CA PHE A 11 8.55 -6.77 -9.74
C PHE A 11 9.58 -6.43 -8.65
N SER A 12 9.96 -5.16 -8.48
CA SER A 12 10.83 -4.71 -7.38
C SER A 12 10.26 -4.95 -5.98
N ILE A 13 8.96 -5.28 -5.85
CA ILE A 13 8.34 -5.71 -4.59
C ILE A 13 8.75 -7.13 -4.15
N LEU A 14 9.24 -7.96 -5.09
CA LEU A 14 9.58 -9.36 -4.85
C LEU A 14 10.53 -9.58 -3.64
N PRO A 15 11.63 -8.81 -3.46
CA PRO A 15 12.51 -8.98 -2.31
C PRO A 15 11.79 -8.77 -0.97
N ALA A 16 10.92 -7.76 -0.86
CA ALA A 16 10.13 -7.54 0.34
C ALA A 16 9.19 -8.72 0.63
N ALA A 17 8.49 -9.23 -0.39
CA ALA A 17 7.59 -10.37 -0.26
C ALA A 17 8.32 -11.65 0.18
N VAL A 18 9.48 -11.94 -0.42
CA VAL A 18 10.32 -13.10 -0.07
C VAL A 18 10.85 -13.01 1.36
N ILE A 19 11.34 -11.85 1.79
CA ILE A 19 11.83 -11.64 3.16
C ILE A 19 10.70 -11.81 4.16
N CYS A 20 9.52 -11.24 3.89
CA CYS A 20 8.33 -11.43 4.72
C CYS A 20 7.91 -12.91 4.82
N ALA A 21 7.98 -13.67 3.73
CA ALA A 21 7.66 -15.10 3.73
C ALA A 21 8.70 -15.92 4.53
N ALA A 22 10.00 -15.70 4.28
CA ALA A 22 11.08 -16.38 4.97
C ALA A 22 11.02 -16.15 6.50
N ARG A 23 10.59 -14.95 6.93
CA ARG A 23 10.49 -14.57 8.34
C ARG A 23 9.08 -14.73 8.91
N TYR A 24 8.10 -15.23 8.16
CA TYR A 24 6.69 -15.22 8.56
C TYR A 24 6.42 -15.84 9.94
N ASN A 25 7.07 -16.97 10.23
CA ASN A 25 6.91 -17.68 11.49
C ASN A 25 7.55 -16.96 12.69
N THR A 26 8.61 -16.19 12.45
CA THR A 26 9.36 -15.47 13.50
C THR A 26 8.87 -14.04 13.69
N MET A 27 8.17 -13.47 12.71
CA MET A 27 7.69 -12.09 12.70
C MET A 27 6.61 -11.83 13.77
N LEU A 28 6.66 -10.67 14.42
CA LEU A 28 5.61 -10.25 15.35
C LEU A 28 4.25 -10.15 14.64
N ARG A 29 3.19 -10.73 15.25
CA ARG A 29 1.84 -10.83 14.65
C ARG A 29 1.24 -9.48 14.21
N THR A 30 1.64 -8.37 14.84
CA THR A 30 1.18 -7.03 14.46
C THR A 30 1.60 -6.60 13.05
N TYR A 31 2.55 -7.30 12.42
CA TYR A 31 3.03 -7.00 11.06
C TYR A 31 2.52 -7.99 10.01
N TYR A 32 1.71 -8.99 10.37
CA TYR A 32 1.09 -9.90 9.38
C TYR A 32 0.34 -9.17 8.26
N PRO A 33 -0.42 -8.09 8.51
CA PRO A 33 -1.10 -7.36 7.44
C PRO A 33 -0.13 -6.78 6.41
N PHE A 34 1.06 -6.34 6.86
CA PHE A 34 2.09 -5.83 5.96
C PHE A 34 2.69 -6.93 5.09
N ALA A 35 2.94 -8.13 5.64
CA ALA A 35 3.36 -9.27 4.84
C ALA A 35 2.30 -9.68 3.80
N TYR A 36 1.01 -9.65 4.16
CA TYR A 36 -0.04 -9.88 3.18
C TYR A 36 -0.12 -8.79 2.13
N LEU A 37 0.16 -7.53 2.49
CA LEU A 37 0.19 -6.42 1.56
C LEU A 37 1.29 -6.60 0.52
N THR A 38 2.51 -6.96 0.92
CA THR A 38 3.62 -7.19 -0.03
C THR A 38 3.34 -8.37 -0.98
N TRP A 39 2.73 -9.44 -0.48
CA TRP A 39 2.27 -10.56 -1.31
C TRP A 39 1.11 -10.20 -2.23
N LEU A 40 0.13 -9.44 -1.74
CA LEU A 40 -0.99 -8.97 -2.55
C LEU A 40 -0.49 -8.10 -3.70
N SER A 41 0.44 -7.18 -3.44
CA SER A 41 1.07 -6.36 -4.48
C SER A 41 1.81 -7.21 -5.52
N LEU A 42 2.58 -8.21 -5.09
CA LEU A 42 3.27 -9.12 -6.02
C LEU A 42 2.29 -9.92 -6.90
N VAL A 43 1.23 -10.48 -6.29
CA VAL A 43 0.19 -11.21 -7.03
C VAL A 43 -0.54 -10.29 -8.00
N ASN A 44 -0.83 -9.05 -7.59
CA ASN A 44 -1.46 -8.07 -8.46
C ASN A 44 -0.61 -7.70 -9.67
N GLU A 45 0.71 -7.59 -9.52
CA GLU A 45 1.62 -7.37 -10.65
C GLU A 45 1.56 -8.53 -11.65
N VAL A 46 1.62 -9.77 -11.14
CA VAL A 46 1.49 -10.98 -11.98
C VAL A 46 0.16 -10.98 -12.74
N ILE A 47 -0.96 -10.80 -12.04
CA ILE A 47 -2.30 -10.80 -12.65
C ILE A 47 -2.46 -9.63 -13.62
N SER A 48 -1.89 -8.46 -13.32
CA SER A 48 -1.96 -7.29 -14.19
C SER A 48 -1.21 -7.50 -15.50
N VAL A 49 -0.03 -8.13 -15.47
CA VAL A 49 0.72 -8.50 -16.68
C VAL A 49 -0.10 -9.47 -17.53
N PHE A 50 -0.65 -10.53 -16.93
CA PHE A 50 -1.49 -11.49 -17.66
C PHE A 50 -2.77 -10.85 -18.21
N SER A 51 -3.50 -10.07 -17.41
CA SER A 51 -4.75 -9.43 -17.83
C SER A 51 -4.52 -8.43 -18.97
N THR A 52 -3.44 -7.66 -18.92
CA THR A 52 -3.11 -6.72 -20.00
C THR A 52 -2.74 -7.47 -21.30
N ALA A 53 -2.09 -8.63 -21.19
CA ALA A 53 -1.75 -9.45 -22.35
C ALA A 53 -2.96 -10.14 -23.00
N TYR A 54 -3.93 -10.62 -22.20
CA TYR A 54 -5.09 -11.37 -22.72
C TYR A 54 -6.33 -10.52 -23.00
N SER A 55 -6.72 -9.64 -22.07
CA SER A 55 -7.97 -8.86 -22.18
C SER A 55 -7.75 -7.41 -22.59
N GLY A 56 -6.50 -6.95 -22.76
CA GLY A 56 -6.17 -5.56 -23.12
C GLY A 56 -6.52 -4.52 -22.05
N SER A 57 -7.06 -4.95 -20.91
CA SER A 57 -7.44 -4.11 -19.77
C SER A 57 -7.21 -4.89 -18.48
N ASN A 58 -6.74 -4.18 -17.45
CA ASN A 58 -6.56 -4.69 -16.10
C ASN A 58 -7.50 -3.98 -15.09
N ALA A 59 -8.52 -3.25 -15.56
CA ALA A 59 -9.37 -2.40 -14.72
C ALA A 59 -10.05 -3.17 -13.58
N VAL A 60 -10.64 -4.33 -13.88
CA VAL A 60 -11.32 -5.18 -12.89
C VAL A 60 -10.34 -5.64 -11.80
N ASN A 61 -9.19 -6.19 -12.20
CA ASN A 61 -8.16 -6.62 -11.27
C ASN A 61 -7.69 -5.46 -10.39
N ASN A 62 -7.42 -4.30 -11.00
CA ASN A 62 -6.94 -3.14 -10.27
C ASN A 62 -8.00 -2.60 -9.28
N ASN A 63 -9.27 -2.60 -9.65
CA ASN A 63 -10.36 -2.17 -8.77
C ASN A 63 -10.55 -3.10 -7.56
N LEU A 64 -10.37 -4.41 -7.73
CA LEU A 64 -10.37 -5.37 -6.62
C LEU A 64 -9.11 -5.22 -5.76
N TYR A 65 -7.96 -5.03 -6.40
CA TYR A 65 -6.68 -4.83 -5.72
C TYR A 65 -6.73 -3.63 -4.78
N ILE A 66 -7.19 -2.46 -5.22
CA ILE A 66 -7.22 -1.25 -4.38
C ILE A 66 -8.14 -1.41 -3.16
N LEU A 67 -9.22 -2.20 -3.26
CA LEU A 67 -10.09 -2.52 -2.12
C LEU A 67 -9.35 -3.42 -1.12
N ALA A 68 -8.70 -4.47 -1.60
CA ALA A 68 -7.93 -5.37 -0.75
C ALA A 68 -6.74 -4.65 -0.09
N GLU A 69 -6.02 -3.81 -0.84
CA GLU A 69 -4.95 -2.93 -0.36
C GLU A 69 -5.47 -2.03 0.76
N TRP A 70 -6.59 -1.35 0.54
CA TRP A 70 -7.24 -0.50 1.54
C TRP A 70 -7.53 -1.26 2.86
N LEU A 71 -8.19 -2.42 2.77
CA LEU A 71 -8.57 -3.22 3.94
C LEU A 71 -7.34 -3.70 4.71
N LEU A 72 -6.28 -4.11 4.01
CA LEU A 72 -5.02 -4.54 4.64
C LEU A 72 -4.29 -3.39 5.32
N VAL A 73 -4.26 -2.19 4.71
CA VAL A 73 -3.65 -1.00 5.34
C VAL A 73 -4.43 -0.59 6.59
N VAL A 74 -5.76 -0.59 6.54
CA VAL A 74 -6.60 -0.31 7.72
C VAL A 74 -6.33 -1.33 8.82
N TRP A 75 -6.23 -2.61 8.48
CA TRP A 75 -5.90 -3.65 9.45
C TRP A 75 -4.49 -3.47 10.03
N LEU A 76 -3.51 -3.09 9.20
CA LEU A 76 -2.16 -2.77 9.64
C LEU A 76 -2.15 -1.64 10.67
N MET A 77 -2.83 -0.54 10.36
CA MET A 77 -2.92 0.62 11.25
C MET A 77 -3.67 0.27 12.53
N HIS A 78 -4.79 -0.45 12.44
CA HIS A 78 -5.57 -0.92 13.59
C HIS A 78 -4.71 -1.72 14.58
N ASN A 79 -3.79 -2.56 14.09
CA ASN A 79 -2.91 -3.38 14.93
C ASN A 79 -1.82 -2.57 15.64
N TRP A 80 -1.47 -1.38 15.17
CA TRP A 80 -0.39 -0.57 15.74
C TRP A 80 -0.85 0.37 16.87
N PHE A 81 -2.13 0.73 16.92
CA PHE A 81 -2.66 1.58 17.98
C PHE A 81 -3.13 0.79 19.20
N MET A 82 -2.69 1.19 20.38
CA MET A 82 -3.12 0.57 21.64
C MET A 82 -4.45 1.14 22.17
N LYS A 83 -4.79 2.39 21.82
CA LYS A 83 -5.98 3.07 22.36
C LYS A 83 -7.27 2.61 21.65
N ARG A 84 -8.25 2.11 22.41
CA ARG A 84 -9.55 1.62 21.91
C ARG A 84 -10.30 2.61 21.02
N LYS A 85 -10.32 3.91 21.35
CA LYS A 85 -11.00 4.94 20.55
C LYS A 85 -10.41 5.07 19.13
N ARG A 86 -9.08 4.99 18.99
CA ARG A 86 -8.41 5.03 17.68
C ARG A 86 -8.69 3.76 16.87
N LYS A 87 -8.75 2.60 17.52
CA LYS A 87 -9.12 1.33 16.86
C LYS A 87 -10.50 1.38 16.20
N ILE A 88 -11.49 1.95 16.90
CA ILE A 88 -12.85 2.13 16.37
C ILE A 88 -12.85 3.07 15.18
N PHE A 89 -12.09 4.18 15.25
CA PHE A 89 -11.95 5.11 14.13
C PHE A 89 -11.49 4.39 12.85
N TYR A 90 -10.43 3.57 12.91
CA TYR A 90 -9.96 2.81 11.74
C TYR A 90 -11.00 1.83 11.18
N ILE A 91 -11.78 1.17 12.05
CA ILE A 91 -12.86 0.27 11.62
C ILE A 91 -13.95 1.06 10.88
N ILE A 92 -14.38 2.19 11.44
CA ILE A 92 -15.41 3.05 10.83
C ILE A 92 -14.91 3.59 9.49
N THR A 93 -13.69 4.12 9.43
CA THR A 93 -13.09 4.61 8.18
C THR A 93 -12.98 3.48 7.16
N GLY A 94 -12.54 2.29 7.59
CA GLY A 94 -12.48 1.08 6.76
C GLY A 94 -13.82 0.73 6.12
N ALA A 95 -14.87 0.69 6.92
CA ALA A 95 -16.23 0.40 6.47
C ALA A 95 -16.77 1.49 5.55
N LEU A 96 -16.59 2.77 5.90
CA LEU A 96 -17.06 3.91 5.11
C LEU A 96 -16.46 3.90 3.70
N LEU A 97 -15.14 3.74 3.59
CA LEU A 97 -14.49 3.72 2.28
C LEU A 97 -14.82 2.45 1.48
N ALA A 98 -15.04 1.30 2.13
CA ALA A 98 -15.56 0.12 1.44
C ALA A 98 -16.97 0.37 0.87
N LEU A 99 -17.83 1.11 1.58
CA LEU A 99 -19.13 1.54 1.06
C LEU A 99 -18.99 2.53 -0.11
N VAL A 100 -18.03 3.45 -0.05
CA VAL A 100 -17.71 4.34 -1.18
C VAL A 100 -17.25 3.52 -2.39
N TRP A 101 -16.44 2.49 -2.21
CA TRP A 101 -16.04 1.59 -3.30
C TRP A 101 -17.24 0.87 -3.92
N LEU A 102 -18.18 0.38 -3.10
CA LEU A 102 -19.41 -0.24 -3.59
C LEU A 102 -20.26 0.77 -4.37
N ALA A 103 -20.41 2.00 -3.85
CA ALA A 103 -21.12 3.07 -4.51
C ALA A 103 -20.48 3.40 -5.89
N ASP A 104 -19.16 3.57 -5.91
CA ASP A 104 -18.42 3.92 -7.12
C ASP A 104 -18.46 2.80 -8.17
N THR A 105 -18.35 1.54 -7.74
CA THR A 105 -18.32 0.38 -8.65
C THR A 105 -19.69 0.04 -9.24
N PHE A 106 -20.77 0.18 -8.47
CA PHE A 106 -22.10 -0.30 -8.87
C PHE A 106 -23.08 0.80 -9.26
N PHE A 107 -22.93 2.03 -8.77
CA PHE A 107 -23.89 3.11 -9.00
C PHE A 107 -23.36 4.26 -9.86
N ILE A 108 -22.08 4.61 -9.72
CA ILE A 108 -21.48 5.76 -10.43
C ILE A 108 -20.75 5.29 -11.69
N GLY A 109 -19.93 4.25 -11.55
CA GLY A 109 -19.09 3.71 -12.60
C GLY A 109 -19.48 2.30 -13.05
N SER A 110 -18.57 1.69 -13.79
CA SER A 110 -18.59 0.27 -14.14
C SER A 110 -17.31 -0.36 -13.63
N ILE A 111 -17.37 -1.60 -13.16
CA ILE A 111 -16.18 -2.37 -12.75
C ILE A 111 -15.11 -2.46 -13.86
N HIS A 112 -15.49 -2.24 -15.12
CA HIS A 112 -14.60 -2.22 -16.28
C HIS A 112 -13.86 -0.89 -16.50
N ARG A 113 -14.18 0.16 -15.74
CA ARG A 113 -13.50 1.46 -15.75
C ARG A 113 -12.77 1.67 -14.43
N PHE A 114 -11.76 2.52 -14.42
CA PHE A 114 -11.03 2.85 -13.19
C PHE A 114 -11.87 3.76 -12.29
N ASN A 115 -12.01 3.37 -11.02
CA ASN A 115 -12.80 4.09 -10.01
C ASN A 115 -12.06 5.32 -9.45
N SER A 116 -12.02 6.43 -10.20
CA SER A 116 -11.22 7.62 -9.86
C SER A 116 -11.60 8.26 -8.51
N ILE A 117 -12.89 8.29 -8.15
CA ILE A 117 -13.34 8.92 -6.89
C ILE A 117 -12.84 8.10 -5.71
N PHE A 118 -13.10 6.79 -5.70
CA PHE A 118 -12.58 5.93 -4.65
C PHE A 118 -11.06 6.00 -4.58
N ARG A 119 -10.36 6.05 -5.73
CA ARG A 119 -8.89 6.14 -5.83
C ARG A 119 -8.31 7.38 -5.16
N ILE A 120 -8.96 8.53 -5.29
CA ILE A 120 -8.54 9.76 -4.62
C ILE A 120 -8.79 9.64 -3.11
N CYS A 121 -10.02 9.26 -2.72
CA CYS A 121 -10.41 9.21 -1.32
C CYS A 121 -9.57 8.22 -0.51
N TYR A 122 -9.33 7.01 -1.03
CA TYR A 122 -8.55 6.02 -0.30
C TYR A 122 -7.07 6.39 -0.23
N SER A 123 -6.49 6.99 -1.29
CA SER A 123 -5.08 7.42 -1.28
C SER A 123 -4.83 8.49 -0.23
N LEU A 124 -5.72 9.50 -0.17
CA LEU A 124 -5.65 10.54 0.86
C LEU A 124 -5.87 9.97 2.26
N ALA A 125 -6.84 9.08 2.43
CA ALA A 125 -7.08 8.44 3.73
C ALA A 125 -5.85 7.67 4.22
N ILE A 126 -5.22 6.85 3.36
CA ILE A 126 -3.99 6.14 3.72
C ILE A 126 -2.87 7.11 4.08
N ALA A 127 -2.66 8.17 3.27
CA ALA A 127 -1.64 9.17 3.55
C ALA A 127 -1.85 9.83 4.91
N PHE A 128 -3.07 10.30 5.24
CA PHE A 128 -3.35 10.91 6.53
C PHE A 128 -3.19 9.96 7.71
N MET A 129 -3.65 8.71 7.59
CA MET A 129 -3.47 7.69 8.63
C MET A 129 -1.99 7.39 8.86
N ALA A 130 -1.21 7.30 7.78
CA ALA A 130 0.22 7.09 7.87
C ALA A 130 0.95 8.30 8.48
N ILE A 131 0.53 9.54 8.17
CA ILE A 131 1.06 10.77 8.77
C ILE A 131 0.78 10.83 10.28
N ASP A 132 -0.45 10.51 10.73
CA ASP A 132 -0.76 10.48 12.17
C ASP A 132 0.12 9.46 12.90
N GLN A 133 0.30 8.27 12.32
CA GLN A 133 1.16 7.24 12.90
C GLN A 133 2.65 7.66 12.86
N PHE A 134 3.10 8.28 11.79
CA PHE A 134 4.45 8.82 11.63
C PHE A 134 4.75 9.88 12.71
N ASN A 135 3.84 10.85 12.88
CA ASN A 135 3.95 11.88 13.91
C ASN A 135 3.93 11.30 15.32
N ALA A 136 3.06 10.32 15.58
CA ALA A 136 3.01 9.63 16.86
C ALA A 136 4.33 8.91 17.19
N LEU A 137 4.98 8.29 16.20
CA LEU A 137 6.28 7.63 16.36
C LEU A 137 7.43 8.61 16.62
N ILE A 138 7.40 9.79 16.00
CA ILE A 138 8.38 10.86 16.23
C ILE A 138 8.23 11.41 17.66
N VAL A 139 7.00 11.73 18.08
CA VAL A 139 6.74 12.31 19.41
C VAL A 139 7.05 11.33 20.54
N MET A 140 6.78 10.02 20.36
CA MET A 140 7.08 8.99 21.36
C MET A 140 8.55 8.55 21.38
N GLY A 141 9.45 9.31 20.74
CA GLY A 141 10.84 8.99 20.43
C GLY A 141 11.57 8.10 21.46
N ARG A 142 11.87 6.87 21.04
CA ARG A 142 12.99 6.07 21.55
C ARG A 142 13.94 5.79 20.39
N HIS A 143 15.24 5.77 20.71
CA HIS A 143 16.39 5.76 19.81
C HIS A 143 16.26 4.90 18.52
N ARG A 144 16.84 5.41 17.41
CA ARG A 144 16.99 4.79 16.06
C ARG A 144 15.69 4.60 15.25
N LEU A 145 15.00 5.71 14.93
CA LEU A 145 13.83 5.74 14.04
C LEU A 145 14.04 5.06 12.68
N ALA A 146 15.23 5.22 12.08
CA ALA A 146 15.57 4.60 10.79
C ALA A 146 15.60 3.06 10.83
N THR A 147 15.72 2.46 12.02
CA THR A 147 15.64 1.00 12.21
C THR A 147 14.26 0.52 12.65
N ASN A 148 13.31 1.44 12.86
CA ASN A 148 11.96 1.08 13.26
C ASN A 148 11.13 0.73 12.01
N ALA A 149 10.77 -0.54 11.88
CA ALA A 149 9.96 -1.00 10.74
C ALA A 149 8.65 -0.22 10.56
N ARG A 150 7.96 0.19 11.64
CA ARG A 150 6.72 0.98 11.50
C ARG A 150 6.98 2.33 10.86
N PHE A 151 8.08 2.98 11.23
CA PHE A 151 8.48 4.26 10.69
C PHE A 151 8.78 4.16 9.20
N LEU A 152 9.56 3.15 8.80
CA LEU A 152 9.88 2.90 7.40
C LEU A 152 8.63 2.57 6.55
N ILE A 153 7.72 1.72 7.07
CA ILE A 153 6.47 1.40 6.36
C ILE A 153 5.61 2.65 6.20
N CYS A 154 5.44 3.46 7.26
CA CYS A 154 4.68 4.71 7.16
C CYS A 154 5.30 5.68 6.15
N CYS A 155 6.64 5.78 6.11
CA CYS A 155 7.34 6.61 5.13
C CYS A 155 7.05 6.16 3.68
N GLY A 156 7.13 4.84 3.41
CA GLY A 156 6.78 4.29 2.10
C GLY A 156 5.32 4.53 1.72
N LEU A 157 4.38 4.34 2.67
CA LEU A 157 2.96 4.61 2.44
C LEU A 157 2.71 6.09 2.13
N ILE A 158 3.26 7.02 2.93
CA ILE A 158 3.10 8.46 2.68
C ILE A 158 3.63 8.83 1.30
N PHE A 159 4.86 8.42 0.99
CA PHE A 159 5.52 8.78 -0.26
C PHE A 159 4.73 8.26 -1.48
N TYR A 160 4.32 6.99 -1.45
CA TYR A 160 3.54 6.38 -2.53
C TYR A 160 2.15 7.01 -2.69
N PHE A 161 1.38 7.11 -1.59
CA PHE A 161 -0.03 7.48 -1.67
C PHE A 161 -0.26 8.98 -1.85
N VAL A 162 0.65 9.84 -1.39
CA VAL A 162 0.60 11.27 -1.72
C VAL A 162 0.79 11.47 -3.21
N TYR A 163 1.80 10.83 -3.80
CA TYR A 163 2.03 10.91 -5.24
C TYR A 163 0.86 10.32 -6.04
N LYS A 164 0.34 9.16 -5.61
CA LYS A 164 -0.84 8.54 -6.23
C LYS A 164 -2.07 9.45 -6.20
N ALA A 165 -2.34 10.12 -5.06
CA ALA A 165 -3.44 11.07 -4.96
C ALA A 165 -3.30 12.24 -5.95
N ILE A 166 -2.09 12.79 -6.10
CA ILE A 166 -1.81 13.84 -7.08
C ILE A 166 -2.10 13.34 -8.50
N LEU A 167 -1.64 12.14 -8.85
CA LEU A 167 -1.89 11.57 -10.17
C LEU A 167 -3.37 11.40 -10.47
N GLU A 168 -4.13 10.84 -9.53
CA GLU A 168 -5.56 10.59 -9.73
C GLU A 168 -6.34 11.91 -9.88
N VAL A 169 -5.95 12.97 -9.17
CA VAL A 169 -6.52 14.33 -9.37
C VAL A 169 -6.17 14.88 -10.74
N LEU A 170 -4.91 14.73 -11.20
CA LEU A 170 -4.50 15.19 -12.53
C LEU A 170 -5.27 14.46 -13.65
N PHE A 171 -5.52 13.17 -13.49
CA PHE A 171 -6.33 12.38 -14.42
C PHE A 171 -7.81 12.78 -14.35
N MET A 172 -8.36 13.03 -13.17
CA MET A 172 -9.76 13.45 -13.02
C MET A 172 -10.04 14.83 -13.63
N LEU A 173 -9.07 15.73 -13.62
CA LEU A 173 -9.19 17.07 -14.20
C LEU A 173 -8.90 17.09 -15.71
N ASP A 174 -8.66 15.94 -16.35
CA ASP A 174 -8.26 15.80 -17.75
C ASP A 174 -7.05 16.69 -18.14
N LEU A 175 -6.20 17.07 -17.17
CA LEU A 175 -4.99 17.87 -17.41
C LEU A 175 -3.89 17.08 -18.13
N SER A 176 -4.18 15.83 -18.51
CA SER A 176 -3.26 14.87 -19.07
C SER A 176 -3.56 14.52 -20.53
N ASP A 177 -4.13 15.43 -21.29
CA ASP A 177 -4.51 15.21 -22.70
C ASP A 177 -3.33 14.87 -23.62
N SER A 178 -2.11 15.32 -23.31
CA SER A 178 -0.95 14.96 -24.12
C SER A 178 -0.40 13.57 -23.76
N ALA A 179 -0.32 12.70 -24.76
CA ALA A 179 0.26 11.35 -24.61
C ALA A 179 1.71 11.37 -24.08
N HIS A 180 2.45 12.45 -24.37
CA HIS A 180 3.79 12.68 -23.84
C HIS A 180 3.78 12.89 -22.32
N PHE A 181 2.86 13.73 -21.82
CA PHE A 181 2.72 14.01 -20.39
C PHE A 181 2.28 12.77 -19.62
N GLN A 182 1.30 12.01 -20.13
CA GLN A 182 0.89 10.74 -19.53
C GLN A 182 2.07 9.78 -19.41
N ARG A 183 2.90 9.66 -20.45
CA ARG A 183 4.07 8.78 -20.44
C ARG A 183 5.08 9.17 -19.34
N ILE A 184 5.36 10.46 -19.18
CA ILE A 184 6.28 10.96 -18.13
C ILE A 184 5.71 10.65 -16.74
N ILE A 185 4.42 10.90 -16.53
CA ILE A 185 3.73 10.59 -15.28
C ILE A 185 3.82 9.11 -14.94
N PHE A 186 3.50 8.22 -15.89
CA PHE A 186 3.56 6.79 -15.66
C PHE A 186 4.99 6.30 -15.39
N GLN A 187 6.00 6.88 -16.05
CA GLN A 187 7.41 6.59 -15.77
C GLN A 187 7.82 7.03 -14.37
N ALA A 188 7.45 8.25 -13.96
CA ALA A 188 7.70 8.75 -12.62
C ALA A 188 7.03 7.87 -11.54
N MET A 189 5.80 7.41 -11.78
CA MET A 189 5.13 6.44 -10.91
C MET A 189 5.92 5.13 -10.80
N ALA A 190 6.50 4.64 -11.90
CA ALA A 190 7.32 3.42 -11.87
C ALA A 190 8.56 3.59 -10.97
N TYR A 191 9.26 4.72 -11.06
CA TYR A 191 10.41 5.02 -10.21
C TYR A 191 10.03 5.17 -8.73
N ILE A 192 8.93 5.85 -8.45
CA ILE A 192 8.41 6.00 -7.08
C ILE A 192 8.03 4.64 -6.50
N ASN A 193 7.39 3.77 -7.30
CA ASN A 193 7.08 2.40 -6.90
C ASN A 193 8.35 1.63 -6.50
N VAL A 194 9.41 1.71 -7.31
CA VAL A 194 10.70 1.06 -6.99
C VAL A 194 11.29 1.58 -5.68
N ILE A 195 11.33 2.91 -5.49
CA ILE A 195 11.82 3.51 -4.25
C ILE A 195 11.01 3.02 -3.04
N CYS A 196 9.68 2.99 -3.16
CA CYS A 196 8.80 2.49 -2.09
C CYS A 196 9.06 1.01 -1.79
N ASN A 197 9.23 0.18 -2.82
CA ASN A 197 9.51 -1.25 -2.68
C ASN A 197 10.88 -1.50 -2.03
N LEU A 198 11.88 -0.66 -2.29
CA LEU A 198 13.16 -0.68 -1.57
C LEU A 198 12.98 -0.31 -0.09
N ILE A 199 12.21 0.73 0.22
CA ILE A 199 11.86 1.09 1.60
C ILE A 199 11.15 -0.08 2.30
N TYR A 200 10.20 -0.74 1.62
CA TYR A 200 9.50 -1.92 2.15
C TYR A 200 10.42 -3.11 2.34
N THR A 201 11.40 -3.30 1.47
CA THR A 201 12.42 -4.35 1.61
C THR A 201 13.27 -4.11 2.87
N ILE A 202 13.75 -2.88 3.08
CA ILE A 202 14.50 -2.51 4.29
C ILE A 202 13.58 -2.66 5.52
N ALA A 203 12.34 -2.19 5.44
CA ALA A 203 11.38 -2.31 6.53
C ALA A 203 11.15 -3.78 6.92
N SER A 204 11.04 -4.68 5.95
CA SER A 204 10.87 -6.13 6.13
C SER A 204 12.04 -6.77 6.89
N LEU A 205 13.26 -6.28 6.67
CA LEU A 205 14.44 -6.68 7.44
C LEU A 205 14.41 -6.12 8.87
N CYS A 206 13.90 -4.91 9.05
CA CYS A 206 13.81 -4.26 10.36
C CYS A 206 12.65 -4.78 11.24
N ILE A 207 11.76 -5.66 10.76
CA ILE A 207 10.63 -6.14 11.58
C ILE A 207 11.15 -6.97 12.77
N PRO A 208 10.72 -6.68 14.01
CA PRO A 208 11.14 -7.44 15.18
C PRO A 208 10.61 -8.87 15.17
N THR A 209 11.41 -9.79 15.70
CA THR A 209 11.03 -11.18 15.92
C THR A 209 10.27 -11.35 17.24
N LYS A 210 9.47 -12.41 17.34
CA LYS A 210 8.82 -12.82 18.60
C LYS A 210 9.88 -13.07 19.67
N GLN A 211 9.76 -12.44 20.84
CA GLN A 211 10.61 -12.73 21.98
C GLN A 211 10.32 -14.17 22.45
N ARG A 212 11.37 -14.99 22.55
CA ARG A 212 11.28 -16.31 23.19
C ARG A 212 11.26 -16.04 24.69
N PHE A 213 10.13 -16.26 25.35
CA PHE A 213 10.07 -16.21 26.81
C PHE A 213 10.96 -17.34 27.34
N THR A 214 12.17 -17.01 27.81
CA THR A 214 12.96 -17.91 28.64
C THR A 214 12.34 -17.85 30.04
N LEU A 215 11.70 -18.95 30.47
CA LEU A 215 11.30 -19.12 31.86
C LEU A 215 12.54 -18.99 32.77
N PRO A 216 12.51 -18.17 33.83
CA PRO A 216 13.51 -18.27 34.88
C PRO A 216 13.27 -19.60 35.60
N TYR A 217 14.24 -20.50 35.51
CA TYR A 217 14.29 -21.69 36.37
C TYR A 217 14.50 -21.19 37.81
N LEU A 218 13.51 -21.43 38.66
CA LEU A 218 13.61 -21.35 40.13
C LEU A 218 14.13 -22.69 40.66
#